data_AF-A0A519LHU8-F1
#
_entry.id   AF-A0A519LHU8-F1
#
_cell.length_a   1.000
_cell.length_b   1.000
_cell.length_c   1.000
_cell.angle_alpha   90.00
_cell.angle_beta   90.00
_cell.angle_gamma   90.00
#
_symmetry.space_group_name_H-M   'P 1'
#
loop_
_entity.id
_entity.type
_entity.pdbx_description
1 polymer ?
#
loop_
_entity_poly.entity_id
_entity_poly.type
_entity_poly.pdbx_seq_one_letter_code
_entity_poly.pdbx_strand_id
1 'polypeptide(L)'
;MKVVIDTSSLLSLVRYYLPFDKKTILFDAIKSKIANGEILVIDKIIDECAYTSKGIVLTSLEFLTDKTFNKTNKLPLNTEFILPPAPAKF
;
A
#
# COMPACT_ATOMS: atom_id res chain seq x y z
N MET A 1 7.39 13.90 9.05
CA MET A 1 7.92 13.48 7.73
C MET A 1 6.89 12.54 7.10
N LYS A 2 6.59 12.67 5.80
CA LYS A 2 5.71 11.73 5.08
C LYS A 2 6.57 10.94 4.10
N VAL A 3 6.30 9.64 3.97
CA VAL A 3 7.03 8.76 3.04
C VAL A 3 6.04 8.05 2.14
N VAL A 4 6.40 7.87 0.87
CA VAL A 4 5.66 6.98 -0.05
C VAL A 4 6.31 5.61 0.07
N ILE A 5 5.51 4.57 0.32
CA ILE A 5 6.01 3.20 0.30
C ILE A 5 6.01 2.68 -1.14
N ASP A 6 6.86 1.72 -1.49
CA ASP A 6 6.84 1.09 -2.82
C ASP A 6 6.33 -0.36 -2.75
N THR A 7 6.02 -0.92 -3.91
CA THR A 7 5.53 -2.29 -4.06
C THR A 7 6.51 -3.32 -3.49
N SER A 8 7.82 -3.11 -3.66
CA SER A 8 8.85 -4.06 -3.20
C SER A 8 8.99 -4.06 -1.67
N SER A 9 8.86 -2.92 -1.01
CA SER A 9 8.83 -2.85 0.46
C SER A 9 7.60 -3.53 1.04
N LEU A 10 6.41 -3.32 0.46
CA LEU A 10 5.19 -4.02 0.90
C LEU A 10 5.29 -5.53 0.70
N LEU A 11 5.83 -5.97 -0.44
CA LEU A 11 6.05 -7.38 -0.70
C LEU A 11 7.04 -8.00 0.30
N SER A 12 8.11 -7.27 0.61
CA SER A 12 9.11 -7.71 1.58
C SER A 12 8.52 -7.79 2.98
N LEU A 13 7.74 -6.78 3.40
CA LEU A 13 6.99 -6.76 4.66
C LEU A 13 6.17 -8.05 4.82
N VAL A 14 5.33 -8.36 3.83
CA VAL A 14 4.43 -9.52 3.87
C VAL A 14 5.19 -10.85 3.87
N ARG A 15 6.28 -10.97 3.10
CA ARG A 15 7.00 -12.24 2.95
C ARG A 15 7.97 -12.54 4.09
N TYR A 16 8.66 -11.52 4.58
CA TYR A 16 9.84 -11.72 5.41
C TYR A 16 9.69 -11.18 6.82
N TYR A 17 8.67 -10.35 7.10
CA TYR A 17 8.51 -9.76 8.42
C TYR A 17 7.21 -10.20 9.09
N LEU A 18 6.06 -10.09 8.42
CA LEU A 18 4.77 -10.49 8.99
C LEU A 18 4.70 -11.94 9.46
N PRO A 19 5.35 -12.94 8.82
CA PRO A 19 5.33 -14.32 9.32
C PRO A 19 5.99 -14.47 10.71
N PHE A 20 6.85 -13.52 11.11
CA PHE A 20 7.48 -13.49 12.43
C PHE A 20 6.76 -12.57 13.42
N ASP A 21 5.78 -11.79 12.95
CA ASP A 21 5.00 -10.85 13.77
C ASP A 21 3.86 -11.55 14.53
N LYS A 22 4.22 -12.45 15.44
CA LYS A 22 3.26 -13.30 16.17
C LYS A 22 2.24 -12.53 17.02
N LYS A 23 2.48 -11.25 17.30
CA LYS A 23 1.65 -10.40 18.15
C LYS A 23 1.01 -9.24 17.37
N THR A 24 1.06 -9.28 16.04
CA THR A 24 0.54 -8.24 15.13
C THR A 24 1.09 -6.83 15.38
N ILE A 25 2.19 -6.68 16.12
CA ILE A 25 2.72 -5.38 16.52
C ILE A 25 3.19 -4.60 15.28
N LEU A 26 3.89 -5.27 14.37
CA LEU A 26 4.37 -4.65 13.13
C LEU A 26 3.21 -4.38 12.17
N PHE A 27 2.29 -5.33 12.03
CA PHE A 27 1.09 -5.16 11.21
C PHE A 27 0.28 -3.93 11.65
N ASP A 28 -0.02 -3.81 12.94
CA ASP A 28 -0.82 -2.73 13.49
C ASP A 28 -0.07 -1.38 13.40
N ALA A 29 1.25 -1.39 13.60
CA ALA A 29 2.08 -0.20 13.44
C ALA A 29 2.06 0.31 11.98
N ILE A 30 2.21 -0.57 10.99
CA ILE A 30 2.15 -0.19 9.57
C ILE A 30 0.75 0.30 9.20
N LYS A 31 -0.30 -0.42 9.61
CA LYS A 31 -1.69 -0.03 9.38
C LYS A 31 -1.99 1.34 9.97
N SER A 32 -1.57 1.61 11.21
CA SER A 32 -1.75 2.90 11.87
C SER A 32 -1.01 4.03 11.16
N LYS A 33 0.25 3.79 10.74
CA LYS A 33 1.03 4.79 10.00
C LYS A 33 0.44 5.12 8.64
N ILE A 34 -0.13 4.13 7.95
CA ILE A 34 -0.87 4.34 6.70
C ILE A 34 -2.15 5.14 6.96
N ALA A 35 -2.93 4.76 7.98
CA ALA A 35 -4.16 5.47 8.36
C ALA A 35 -3.91 6.95 8.71
N ASN A 36 -2.81 7.24 9.42
CA ASN A 36 -2.42 8.59 9.81
C ASN A 36 -1.80 9.42 8.67
N GLY A 37 -1.57 8.82 7.49
CA GLY A 37 -0.91 9.48 6.36
C GLY A 37 0.57 9.77 6.59
N GLU A 38 1.22 9.06 7.52
CA GLU A 38 2.68 9.06 7.69
C GLU A 38 3.35 8.24 6.58
N ILE A 39 2.73 7.12 6.22
CA ILE A 39 3.06 6.30 5.05
C ILE A 39 1.95 6.47 4.02
N LEU A 40 2.30 6.98 2.85
CA LEU A 40 1.39 7.20 1.74
C LEU A 40 1.39 5.98 0.83
N VAL A 41 0.20 5.51 0.48
CA VAL A 41 -0.05 4.48 -0.53
C VAL A 41 -0.78 5.13 -1.71
N ILE A 42 -0.17 5.07 -2.89
CA ILE A 42 -0.75 5.59 -4.13
C ILE A 42 -1.48 4.50 -4.92
N ASP A 43 -2.40 4.91 -5.77
CA ASP A 43 -3.18 4.04 -6.66
C ASP A 43 -2.30 3.07 -7.48
N LYS A 44 -1.19 3.56 -8.06
CA LYS A 44 -0.28 2.72 -8.86
C LYS A 44 0.39 1.60 -8.09
N ILE A 45 0.62 1.78 -6.78
CA ILE A 45 1.15 0.70 -5.94
C ILE A 45 0.07 -0.37 -5.72
N ILE A 46 -1.18 0.05 -5.46
CA ILE A 46 -2.28 -0.90 -5.32
C ILE A 46 -2.48 -1.69 -6.62
N ASP A 47 -2.45 -1.01 -7.76
CA ASP A 47 -2.54 -1.63 -9.09
C ASP A 47 -1.42 -2.68 -9.28
N GLU A 48 -0.16 -2.31 -9.00
CA GLU A 48 0.99 -3.22 -9.14
C GLU A 48 0.92 -4.39 -8.15
N CYS A 49 0.49 -4.15 -6.91
CA CYS A 49 0.31 -5.17 -5.88
C CYS A 49 -0.76 -6.21 -6.29
N ALA A 50 -1.78 -5.83 -7.05
CA ALA A 50 -2.83 -6.76 -7.50
C ALA A 50 -2.28 -7.88 -8.41
N TYR A 51 -1.30 -7.56 -9.25
CA TYR A 51 -0.69 -8.51 -10.18
C TYR A 51 0.60 -9.15 -9.63
N THR A 52 1.30 -8.45 -8.75
CA THR A 52 2.55 -8.93 -8.18
C THR A 52 2.35 -10.11 -7.25
N SER A 53 3.08 -11.20 -7.49
CA SER A 53 3.12 -12.36 -6.59
C SER A 53 1.74 -12.92 -6.24
N LYS A 54 0.83 -12.95 -7.23
CA LYS A 54 -0.57 -13.42 -7.09
C LYS A 54 -1.40 -12.62 -6.08
N GLY A 55 -1.12 -11.32 -5.90
CA GLY A 55 -1.91 -10.46 -5.04
C GLY A 55 -1.64 -10.64 -3.54
N ILE A 56 -0.55 -11.33 -3.16
CA ILE A 56 -0.25 -11.67 -1.76
C ILE A 56 -0.26 -10.45 -0.83
N VAL A 57 0.15 -9.28 -1.33
CA VAL A 57 0.13 -8.04 -0.54
C VAL A 57 -1.30 -7.65 -0.18
N LEU A 58 -2.21 -7.66 -1.15
CA LEU A 58 -3.61 -7.29 -0.93
C LEU A 58 -4.35 -8.33 -0.09
N THR A 59 -3.95 -9.61 -0.17
CA THR A 59 -4.48 -10.68 0.68
C THR A 59 -3.96 -10.61 2.11
N SER A 60 -2.70 -10.26 2.34
CA SER A 60 -2.15 -10.18 3.70
C SER A 60 -2.44 -8.84 4.39
N LEU A 61 -2.61 -7.76 3.63
CA LEU A 61 -2.94 -6.43 4.10
C LEU A 61 -4.35 -6.04 3.63
N GLU A 62 -5.36 -6.86 3.97
CA GLU A 62 -6.74 -6.75 3.46
C GLU A 62 -7.36 -5.35 3.67
N PHE A 63 -6.91 -4.64 4.71
CA PHE A 63 -7.35 -3.26 4.99
C PHE A 63 -7.08 -2.28 3.85
N LEU A 64 -6.11 -2.56 2.97
CA LEU A 64 -5.83 -1.74 1.79
C LEU A 64 -6.94 -1.82 0.73
N THR A 65 -7.80 -2.85 0.80
CA THR A 65 -8.95 -3.05 -0.09
C THR A 65 -10.29 -2.80 0.60
N ASP A 66 -10.29 -2.57 1.92
CA ASP A 66 -11.50 -2.31 2.68
C ASP A 66 -12.07 -0.93 2.37
N LYS A 67 -13.31 -0.90 1.85
CA LYS A 67 -13.97 0.34 1.40
C LYS A 67 -14.18 1.33 2.54
N THR A 68 -14.46 0.85 3.75
CA THR A 68 -14.74 1.70 4.91
C THR A 68 -13.46 2.38 5.38
N PHE A 69 -12.38 1.60 5.53
CA PHE A 69 -11.05 2.07 5.88
C PHE A 69 -10.52 3.06 4.85
N ASN A 70 -10.64 2.72 3.56
CA ASN A 70 -10.15 3.57 2.48
C ASN A 70 -10.90 4.91 2.41
N LYS A 71 -12.22 4.91 2.61
CA LYS A 71 -13.01 6.14 2.65
C LYS A 71 -12.65 7.02 3.85
N THR A 72 -12.48 6.43 5.02
CA THR A 72 -12.12 7.17 6.24
C THR A 72 -10.72 7.77 6.15
N ASN A 73 -9.76 7.02 5.63
CA ASN A 73 -8.34 7.42 5.60
C ASN A 73 -7.89 8.04 4.26
N LYS A 74 -8.81 8.22 3.30
CA LYS A 74 -8.55 8.80 1.96
C LYS A 74 -7.45 8.04 1.18
N LEU A 75 -7.59 6.72 1.13
CA LEU A 75 -6.66 5.81 0.45
C LEU A 75 -7.34 5.10 -0.75
N PRO A 76 -6.57 4.69 -1.77
CA PRO A 76 -5.22 5.15 -2.06
C PRO A 76 -5.21 6.61 -2.57
N LEU A 77 -4.05 7.27 -2.51
CA LEU A 77 -3.88 8.59 -3.10
C LEU A 77 -3.90 8.48 -4.63
N ASN A 78 -4.84 9.18 -5.28
CA ASN A 78 -4.94 9.22 -6.74
C ASN A 78 -3.76 10.01 -7.33
N THR A 79 -3.03 9.41 -8.29
CA THR A 79 -1.86 10.03 -8.93
C THR A 79 -2.11 10.56 -10.34
N GLU A 80 -3.32 10.43 -10.88
CA GLU A 80 -3.72 10.86 -12.23
C GLU A 80 -3.37 12.33 -12.52
N PHE A 81 -3.45 13.20 -11.50
CA PHE A 81 -3.12 14.62 -11.61
C PHE A 81 -1.76 14.99 -11.00
N ILE A 82 -1.04 14.02 -10.44
CA ILE A 82 0.27 14.20 -9.79
C ILE A 82 1.40 13.89 -10.76
N LEU A 83 1.22 12.86 -11.60
CA LEU A 83 2.20 12.46 -12.60
C LEU A 83 1.85 13.10 -13.95
N PRO A 84 2.82 13.69 -14.67
CA PRO A 84 2.56 14.14 -16.03
C PRO A 84 2.12 12.95 -16.89
N PRO A 85 1.20 13.17 -17.83
CA PRO A 85 0.74 12.10 -18.72
C PRO A 85 1.95 11.49 -19.43
N ALA A 86 1.94 10.17 -19.59
CA ALA A 86 2.99 9.49 -20.35
C ALA A 86 3.12 10.16 -21.73
N PRO A 87 4.35 10.45 -22.20
CA PRO A 87 4.53 11.02 -23.52
C PRO A 87 3.87 10.10 -24.55
N ALA A 88 3.20 10.68 -25.54
CA ALA A 88 2.61 9.92 -26.63
C ALA A 88 3.68 8.99 -27.21
N LYS A 89 3.35 7.70 -27.38
CA LYS A 89 4.26 6.76 -28.05
C LYS A 89 4.55 7.33 -29.44
N PHE A 90 5.82 7.69 -29.68
CA PHE A 90 6.32 8.00 -31.01
C PHE A 90 6.34 6.73 -31.87
#